data_AF-A0A7S1CGL6-F1
#
_entry.id   AF-A0A7S1CGL6-F1
#
_cell.length_a   1.000
_cell.length_b   1.000
_cell.length_c   1.000
_cell.angle_alpha   90.00
_cell.angle_beta   90.00
_cell.angle_gamma   90.00
#
_symmetry.space_group_name_H-M   'P 1'
#
loop_
_entity.id
_entity.type
_entity.pdbx_description
1 polymer ?
#
loop_
_entity_poly.entity_id
_entity_poly.type
_entity_poly.pdbx_seq_one_letter_code
_entity_poly.pdbx_strand_id
1 'polypeptide(L)'
;GEGDAAAVADGKGDDEAEAGGETEWPEDWESVALPCQGTALFPILACLNHSCRPNCCVKYLNGTRNGVLVATRDIAEGEELFVSYVDDEDDLAARTRDLAHYQFECGCERCVEERAAAAADA
;
A
#
# COMPACT_ATOMS: atom_id res chain seq x y z
N GLY A 1 36.45 -54.33 9.21
CA GLY A 1 36.24 -53.22 8.27
C GLY A 1 35.62 -52.10 9.07
N GLU A 2 36.30 -50.98 9.34
CA GLU A 2 36.83 -50.03 8.34
C GLU A 2 35.71 -49.70 7.36
N GLY A 3 34.96 -48.63 7.54
CA GLY A 3 35.28 -47.21 7.29
C GLY A 3 34.01 -46.66 6.60
N ASP A 4 33.60 -45.41 6.67
CA ASP A 4 34.35 -44.18 6.73
C ASP A 4 33.38 -43.05 7.16
N ALA A 5 33.92 -42.05 7.87
CA ALA A 5 33.23 -40.87 8.34
C ALA A 5 33.70 -39.67 7.52
N ALA A 6 32.78 -38.94 6.89
CA ALA A 6 33.11 -37.70 6.18
C ALA A 6 32.50 -36.49 6.91
N ALA A 7 33.40 -35.83 7.64
CA ALA A 7 33.51 -34.40 7.96
C ALA A 7 32.24 -33.50 7.95
N VAL A 8 31.89 -33.03 9.14
CA VAL A 8 31.24 -31.73 9.36
C VAL A 8 32.26 -30.62 9.16
N ALA A 9 31.92 -29.63 8.33
CA ALA A 9 32.68 -28.40 8.17
C ALA A 9 31.91 -27.23 8.78
N ASP A 10 32.44 -26.67 9.86
CA ASP A 10 32.06 -25.39 10.44
C ASP A 10 32.45 -24.25 9.46
N GLY A 11 31.45 -23.60 8.88
CA GLY A 11 31.61 -22.38 8.09
C GLY A 11 31.21 -21.16 8.90
N LYS A 12 32.19 -20.52 9.53
CA LYS A 12 32.08 -19.17 10.08
C LYS A 12 32.26 -18.17 8.93
N GLY A 13 31.25 -17.36 8.67
CA GLY A 13 31.23 -16.31 7.66
C GLY A 13 30.47 -15.12 8.22
N ASP A 14 31.21 -14.28 8.92
CA ASP A 14 30.96 -12.90 9.26
C ASP A 14 30.94 -12.05 7.98
N ASP A 15 29.77 -11.53 7.62
CA ASP A 15 29.66 -10.42 6.68
C ASP A 15 28.71 -9.38 7.28
N GLU A 16 29.33 -8.32 7.78
CA GLU A 16 28.70 -7.17 8.40
C GLU A 16 27.84 -6.42 7.38
N ALA A 17 26.56 -6.21 7.70
CA ALA A 17 25.70 -5.36 6.91
C ALA A 17 26.12 -3.90 7.13
N GLU A 18 26.91 -3.37 6.20
CA GLU A 18 27.30 -1.96 6.13
C GLU A 18 26.06 -1.05 6.11
N ALA A 19 25.77 -0.44 7.25
CA ALA A 19 24.79 0.63 7.41
C ALA A 19 25.44 1.94 6.95
N GLY A 20 25.40 2.20 5.63
CA GLY A 20 26.07 3.38 5.07
C GLY A 20 25.60 3.72 3.66
N GLY A 21 24.31 4.04 3.51
CA GLY A 21 23.76 4.60 2.27
C GLY A 21 22.59 5.49 2.60
N GLU A 22 22.80 6.80 2.50
CA GLU A 22 21.74 7.80 2.47
C GLU A 22 20.69 7.39 1.43
N THR A 23 19.43 7.25 1.86
CA THR A 23 18.34 6.93 0.93
C THR A 23 18.09 8.17 0.08
N GLU A 24 18.71 8.23 -1.10
CA GLU A 24 18.42 9.23 -2.11
C GLU A 24 17.00 9.01 -2.64
N TRP A 25 16.15 10.02 -2.45
CA TRP A 25 14.79 10.03 -2.96
C TRP A 25 14.81 10.48 -4.43
N PRO A 26 14.20 9.74 -5.37
CA PRO A 26 14.22 10.12 -6.78
C PRO A 26 13.46 11.43 -7.01
N GLU A 27 14.06 12.33 -7.79
CA GLU A 27 13.51 13.65 -8.15
C GLU A 27 12.29 13.56 -9.10
N ASP A 28 12.14 12.43 -9.78
CA ASP A 28 11.11 12.12 -10.78
C ASP A 28 10.30 10.91 -10.31
N TRP A 29 9.03 11.14 -9.96
CA TRP A 29 8.11 10.11 -9.48
C TRP A 29 7.41 9.34 -10.63
N GLU A 30 7.47 9.84 -11.86
CA GLU A 30 6.91 9.21 -13.07
C GLU A 30 7.83 8.09 -13.59
N SER A 31 9.12 8.16 -13.31
CA SER A 31 10.12 7.13 -13.65
C SER A 31 10.00 5.82 -12.82
N VAL A 32 9.11 5.77 -11.83
CA VAL A 32 9.02 4.68 -10.82
C VAL A 32 7.89 3.67 -11.11
N ALA A 33 7.14 3.84 -12.21
CA ALA A 33 6.14 2.87 -12.64
C ALA A 33 6.79 1.64 -13.30
N LEU A 34 7.58 0.89 -12.52
CA LEU A 34 8.03 -0.44 -12.93
C LEU A 34 6.80 -1.36 -13.08
N PRO A 35 6.83 -2.33 -14.01
CA PRO A 35 5.80 -3.36 -14.07
C PRO A 35 5.66 -4.02 -12.70
N CYS A 36 4.43 -4.40 -12.34
CA CYS A 36 4.10 -5.09 -11.10
C CYS A 36 5.21 -6.09 -10.71
N GLN A 37 5.97 -5.76 -9.66
CA GLN A 37 7.11 -6.56 -9.20
C GLN A 37 6.65 -7.85 -8.47
N GLY A 38 5.39 -7.88 -8.04
CA GLY A 38 4.75 -9.00 -7.36
C GLY A 38 3.59 -8.57 -6.47
N THR A 39 3.00 -9.52 -5.76
CA THR A 39 1.95 -9.29 -4.75
C THR A 39 2.49 -9.59 -3.35
N ALA A 40 2.08 -8.80 -2.36
CA ALA A 40 2.43 -9.00 -0.96
C ALA A 40 1.22 -8.78 -0.04
N LEU A 41 1.28 -9.35 1.17
CA LEU A 41 0.26 -9.15 2.21
C LEU A 41 0.84 -8.31 3.35
N PHE A 42 0.17 -7.20 3.66
CA PHE A 42 0.54 -6.31 4.75
C PHE A 42 -0.60 -6.25 5.77
N PRO A 43 -0.62 -7.13 6.79
CA PRO A 43 -1.77 -7.26 7.70
C PRO A 43 -2.18 -5.96 8.40
N ILE A 44 -1.21 -5.12 8.77
CA ILE A 44 -1.48 -3.84 9.42
C ILE A 44 -2.11 -2.84 8.44
N LEU A 45 -1.60 -2.76 7.20
CA LEU A 45 -2.18 -1.88 6.17
C LEU A 45 -3.57 -2.38 5.73
N ALA A 46 -3.80 -3.69 5.75
CA ALA A 46 -5.09 -4.28 5.42
C ALA A 46 -6.20 -3.97 6.45
N CYS A 47 -5.85 -3.41 7.61
CA CYS A 47 -6.84 -2.92 8.59
C CYS A 47 -7.40 -1.53 8.26
N LEU A 48 -6.79 -0.80 7.31
CA LEU A 48 -7.23 0.55 6.95
C LEU A 48 -8.46 0.50 6.06
N ASN A 49 -9.51 1.21 6.43
CA ASN A 49 -10.74 1.27 5.65
C ASN A 49 -10.61 2.18 4.42
N HIS A 50 -11.59 2.08 3.53
CA HIS A 50 -11.67 2.86 2.30
C HIS A 50 -12.37 4.22 2.49
N SER A 51 -11.83 5.26 1.85
CA SER A 51 -12.55 6.50 1.53
C SER A 51 -12.13 6.99 0.13
N CYS A 52 -13.07 7.51 -0.67
CA CYS A 52 -12.75 8.18 -1.93
C CYS A 52 -12.16 9.60 -1.75
N ARG A 53 -12.10 10.08 -0.49
CA ARG A 53 -11.31 11.23 -0.04
C ARG A 53 -10.46 10.78 1.15
N PRO A 54 -9.41 9.97 0.91
CA PRO A 54 -8.60 9.40 1.98
C PRO A 54 -7.75 10.48 2.68
N ASN A 55 -7.36 10.22 3.93
CA ASN A 55 -6.41 11.07 4.67
C ASN A 55 -4.99 10.46 4.71
N CYS A 56 -4.82 9.27 4.14
CA CYS A 56 -3.54 8.58 4.00
C CYS A 56 -3.41 7.97 2.60
N CYS A 57 -2.17 7.72 2.18
CA CYS A 57 -1.83 6.91 1.01
C CYS A 57 -0.80 5.83 1.36
N VAL A 58 -0.83 4.71 0.66
CA VAL A 58 0.17 3.64 0.80
C VAL A 58 1.23 3.82 -0.27
N LYS A 59 2.50 3.79 0.13
CA LYS A 59 3.66 3.77 -0.76
C LYS A 59 4.45 2.49 -0.55
N TYR A 60 4.88 1.86 -1.63
CA TYR A 60 5.76 0.70 -1.58
C TYR A 60 7.16 1.14 -1.99
N LEU A 61 8.14 0.93 -1.11
CA LEU A 61 9.51 1.36 -1.36
C LEU A 61 10.21 0.38 -2.31
N ASN A 62 10.61 0.88 -3.49
CA ASN A 62 11.25 0.07 -4.52
C ASN A 62 12.51 -0.64 -4.01
N GLY A 63 12.72 -1.89 -4.44
CA GLY A 63 13.85 -2.71 -4.00
C GLY A 63 13.74 -3.24 -2.57
N THR A 64 12.65 -2.93 -1.85
CA THR A 64 12.39 -3.41 -0.48
C THR A 64 11.09 -4.22 -0.40
N ARG A 65 10.79 -4.76 0.79
CA ARG A 65 9.51 -5.39 1.12
C ARG A 65 8.66 -4.52 2.05
N ASN A 66 8.91 -3.20 2.04
CA ASN A 66 8.29 -2.27 2.97
C ASN A 66 7.12 -1.53 2.32
N GLY A 67 5.96 -1.59 2.97
CA GLY A 67 4.82 -0.69 2.72
C GLY A 67 4.82 0.42 3.77
N VAL A 68 4.67 1.66 3.34
CA VAL A 68 4.65 2.85 4.17
C VAL A 68 3.29 3.53 4.05
N LEU A 69 2.69 3.86 5.19
CA LEU A 69 1.50 4.70 5.25
C LEU A 69 1.92 6.15 5.43
N VAL A 70 1.47 7.03 4.54
CA VAL A 70 1.80 8.45 4.55
C VAL A 70 0.53 9.26 4.66
N ALA A 71 0.46 10.15 5.66
CA ALA A 71 -0.64 11.10 5.79
C ALA A 71 -0.61 12.09 4.61
N THR A 72 -1.77 12.35 4.00
CA THR A 72 -1.92 13.29 2.87
C THR A 72 -2.42 14.67 3.31
N ARG A 73 -2.82 14.79 4.58
CA ARG A 73 -3.21 16.02 5.26
C ARG A 73 -3.02 15.85 6.77
N ASP A 74 -3.21 16.92 7.52
CA ASP A 74 -3.28 16.84 8.98
C ASP A 74 -4.43 15.92 9.43
N ILE A 75 -4.17 15.13 10.47
CA ILE A 75 -5.09 14.13 11.03
C ILE A 75 -5.22 14.39 12.53
N ALA A 76 -6.45 14.54 13.02
CA ALA A 76 -6.70 14.77 14.43
C ALA A 76 -6.59 13.49 15.26
N GLU A 77 -6.32 13.62 16.57
CA GLU A 77 -6.36 12.47 17.47
C GLU A 77 -7.76 11.83 17.48
N GLY A 78 -7.81 10.51 17.32
CA GLY A 78 -9.05 9.74 17.25
C GLY A 78 -9.74 9.76 15.87
N GLU A 79 -9.22 10.49 14.89
CA GLU A 79 -9.69 10.41 13.51
C GLU A 79 -9.26 9.08 12.88
N GLU A 80 -10.18 8.41 12.19
CA GLU A 80 -9.90 7.15 11.50
C GLU A 80 -8.99 7.36 10.28
N LEU A 81 -8.07 6.43 10.05
CA LEU A 81 -7.16 6.45 8.91
C LEU A 81 -7.79 5.73 7.72
N PHE A 82 -7.88 6.43 6.58
CA PHE A 82 -8.46 5.91 5.34
C PHE A 82 -7.46 5.93 4.21
N VAL A 83 -7.52 4.93 3.35
CA VAL A 83 -6.80 4.85 2.06
C VAL A 83 -7.79 4.66 0.91
N SER A 84 -7.38 4.96 -0.32
CA SER A 84 -8.20 4.60 -1.48
C SER A 84 -7.88 3.16 -1.91
N TYR A 85 -8.92 2.39 -2.25
CA TYR A 85 -8.79 1.04 -2.83
C TYR A 85 -8.97 1.05 -4.35
N VAL A 86 -9.40 2.19 -4.89
CA VAL A 86 -9.74 2.43 -6.29
C VAL A 86 -9.03 3.70 -6.76
N ASP A 87 -9.04 3.95 -8.05
CA ASP A 87 -8.55 5.21 -8.59
C ASP A 87 -9.43 6.39 -8.11
N ASP A 88 -8.81 7.48 -7.67
CA ASP A 88 -9.53 8.67 -7.24
C ASP A 88 -9.98 9.56 -8.41
N GLU A 89 -9.42 9.37 -9.60
CA GLU A 89 -9.83 10.06 -10.83
C GLU A 89 -11.12 9.46 -11.43
N ASP A 90 -11.49 8.25 -11.03
CA ASP A 90 -12.68 7.55 -11.51
C ASP A 90 -14.00 8.21 -11.08
N ASP A 91 -15.02 8.06 -11.94
CA ASP A 91 -16.38 8.51 -11.64
C ASP A 91 -17.08 7.62 -10.60
N LEU A 92 -18.22 8.09 -10.07
CA LEU A 92 -18.99 7.36 -9.05
C LEU A 92 -19.34 5.93 -9.47
N ALA A 93 -19.70 5.73 -10.74
CA ALA A 93 -20.15 4.43 -11.23
C ALA A 93 -18.99 3.44 -11.34
N ALA A 94 -17.82 3.91 -11.79
CA ALA A 94 -16.57 3.14 -11.83
C ALA A 94 -16.12 2.76 -10.41
N ARG A 95 -16.01 3.73 -9.50
CA ARG A 95 -15.63 3.46 -8.10
C ARG A 95 -16.60 2.49 -7.42
N THR A 96 -17.91 2.64 -7.64
CA THR A 96 -18.91 1.72 -7.06
C THR A 96 -18.77 0.30 -7.58
N ARG A 97 -18.49 0.14 -8.88
CA ARG A 97 -18.26 -1.17 -9.49
C ARG A 97 -17.04 -1.86 -8.89
N ASP A 98 -15.94 -1.13 -8.76
CA ASP A 98 -14.67 -1.71 -8.31
C ASP A 98 -14.70 -2.02 -6.81
N LEU A 99 -15.40 -1.20 -6.02
CA LEU A 99 -15.61 -1.46 -4.59
C LEU A 99 -16.53 -2.65 -4.31
N ALA A 100 -17.35 -3.09 -5.28
CA ALA A 100 -18.22 -4.25 -5.11
C ALA A 100 -17.43 -5.53 -4.81
N HIS A 101 -16.17 -5.64 -5.26
CA HIS A 101 -15.28 -6.75 -4.94
C HIS A 101 -14.98 -6.89 -3.43
N TYR A 102 -15.08 -5.78 -2.69
CA TYR A 102 -14.85 -5.72 -1.25
C TYR A 102 -16.14 -5.92 -0.42
N GLN A 103 -17.28 -6.12 -1.08
CA GLN A 103 -18.56 -6.45 -0.44
C GLN A 103 -19.07 -5.38 0.56
N PHE A 104 -18.83 -4.10 0.27
CA PHE A 104 -19.41 -2.98 1.01
C PHE A 104 -19.86 -1.87 0.05
N GLU A 105 -20.72 -0.96 0.52
CA GLU A 105 -21.04 0.28 -0.17
C GLU A 105 -20.30 1.45 0.47
N CYS A 106 -19.55 2.22 -0.32
CA CYS A 106 -18.80 3.36 0.20
C CYS A 106 -19.74 4.48 0.66
N GLY A 107 -19.71 4.79 1.95
CA GLY A 107 -20.46 5.87 2.58
C GLY A 107 -19.69 7.17 2.78
N CYS A 108 -18.53 7.35 2.13
CA CYS A 108 -17.74 8.57 2.29
C CYS A 108 -18.46 9.81 1.74
N GLU A 109 -18.06 10.99 2.22
CA GLU A 109 -18.65 12.29 1.86
C GLU A 109 -18.78 12.49 0.34
N ARG A 110 -17.70 12.22 -0.43
CA ARG A 110 -17.71 12.33 -1.90
C ARG A 110 -18.81 11.50 -2.54
N CYS A 111 -18.93 10.23 -2.15
CA CYS A 111 -19.93 9.34 -2.73
C CYS A 111 -21.35 9.72 -2.31
N VAL A 112 -21.53 10.29 -1.10
CA VAL A 112 -22.84 10.81 -0.67
C VAL A 112 -23.25 12.03 -1.50
N GLU A 113 -22.34 12.98 -1.68
CA GLU A 113 -22.55 14.19 -2.50
C GLU A 113 -22.86 13.85 -3.96
N GLU A 114 -22.05 13.00 -4.59
CA GLU A 114 -22.22 12.63 -6.00
C GLU A 114 -23.52 11.86 -6.25
N ARG A 115 -23.94 10.97 -5.33
CA ARG A 115 -25.24 10.29 -5.43
C ARG A 115 -26.41 11.25 -5.26
N ALA A 116 -26.30 12.21 -4.36
CA ALA A 116 -27.33 13.23 -4.15
C ALA A 116 -27.48 14.12 -5.39
N ALA A 117 -26.36 14.53 -6.02
CA ALA A 117 -26.37 15.28 -7.26
C ALA A 117 -27.02 14.47 -8.40
N ALA A 118 -26.62 13.21 -8.59
CA ALA A 118 -27.20 12.34 -9.61
C ALA A 118 -28.71 12.11 -9.42
N ALA A 119 -29.20 12.08 -8.19
CA ALA A 119 -30.62 11.94 -7.90
C ALA A 119 -31.43 13.24 -8.14
N ALA A 120 -30.79 14.41 -8.08
CA ALA A 120 -31.43 15.69 -8.38
C ALA A 120 -31.57 15.93 -9.89
N ASP A 121 -30.71 15.32 -10.70
CA ASP A 121 -30.70 15.41 -12.16
C ASP A 121 -31.60 14.36 -12.86
N ALA A 122 -32.22 13.46 -12.09
CA ALA A 122 -33.09 12.36 -12.57
C ALA A 122 -34.58 12.72 -12.52
#